data_AF-A0A086JFN7-F1
#
_entry.id   AF-A0A086JFN7-F1
#
_cell.length_a   1.000
_cell.length_b   1.000
_cell.length_c   1.000
_cell.angle_alpha   90.00
_cell.angle_beta   90.00
_cell.angle_gamma   90.00
#
_symmetry.space_group_name_H-M   'P 1'
#
loop_
_entity.id
_entity.type
_entity.pdbx_description
1 polymer ?
#
loop_
_entity_poly.entity_id
_entity_poly.type
_entity_poly.pdbx_seq_one_letter_code
_entity_poly.pdbx_strand_id
1 'polypeptide(L)'
;LCSFAAILFLLAFWVRIFIHYFGQWLLLSAFRVPVYQLDVSFVIVYVRYVQDLLTADKEVAVVLAGPLTAYFVFLLMSFLLALSQHSFGRLPSLVYRFVPAYGLAVILAPEVNFAIDVIAGHSSGDAFKLYHLYQLREGNGIVGIILTFLLYAAFTAVALLLA
;
A
#
# COMPACT_ATOMS: atom_id res chain seq x y z
N LEU A 1 -18.41 -15.45 -16.68
CA LEU A 1 -17.20 -15.93 -15.97
C LEU A 1 -16.14 -14.84 -15.85
N CYS A 2 -15.73 -14.18 -16.95
CA CYS A 2 -14.75 -13.08 -16.91
C CYS A 2 -15.22 -11.87 -16.08
N SER A 3 -16.49 -11.49 -16.17
CA SER A 3 -17.05 -10.32 -15.46
C SER A 3 -16.98 -10.47 -13.93
N PHE A 4 -17.19 -11.67 -13.41
CA PHE A 4 -17.14 -11.92 -11.97
C PHE A 4 -15.71 -11.82 -11.42
N ALA A 5 -14.72 -12.36 -12.15
CA ALA A 5 -13.31 -12.24 -11.76
C ALA A 5 -12.85 -10.77 -11.79
N ALA A 6 -13.26 -10.00 -12.81
CA ALA A 6 -12.97 -8.58 -12.90
C ALA A 6 -13.56 -7.79 -11.71
N ILE A 7 -14.80 -8.08 -11.31
CA ILE A 7 -15.44 -7.45 -10.14
C ILE A 7 -14.64 -7.75 -8.87
N LEU A 8 -14.23 -9.01 -8.65
CA LEU A 8 -13.42 -9.36 -7.48
C LEU A 8 -12.05 -8.69 -7.49
N PHE A 9 -11.46 -8.51 -8.66
CA PHE A 9 -10.18 -7.81 -8.80
C PHE A 9 -10.30 -6.32 -8.51
N LEU A 10 -11.34 -5.65 -9.02
CA LEU A 10 -11.63 -4.25 -8.69
C LEU A 10 -11.94 -4.08 -7.19
N LEU A 11 -12.72 -5.00 -6.62
CA LEU A 11 -13.00 -5.03 -5.18
C LEU A 11 -11.72 -5.24 -4.36
N ALA A 12 -10.83 -6.13 -4.80
CA ALA A 12 -9.54 -6.37 -4.17
C ALA A 12 -8.66 -5.10 -4.15
N PHE A 13 -8.57 -4.38 -5.26
CA PHE A 13 -7.91 -3.07 -5.32
C PHE A 13 -8.53 -2.08 -4.32
N TRP A 14 -9.86 -2.00 -4.30
CA TRP A 14 -10.58 -1.08 -3.44
C TRP A 14 -10.37 -1.40 -1.95
N VAL A 15 -10.48 -2.66 -1.55
CA VAL A 15 -10.23 -3.11 -0.16
C VAL A 15 -8.78 -2.85 0.24
N ARG A 16 -7.83 -3.09 -0.68
CA ARG A 16 -6.40 -2.88 -0.45
C ARG A 16 -6.08 -1.44 -0.09
N ILE A 17 -6.75 -0.44 -0.67
CA ILE A 17 -6.57 0.98 -0.34
C ILE A 17 -6.72 1.21 1.17
N PHE A 18 -7.80 0.73 1.77
CA PHE A 18 -8.05 0.95 3.21
C PHE A 18 -7.01 0.26 4.09
N ILE A 19 -6.63 -0.97 3.74
CA ILE A 19 -5.62 -1.72 4.50
C ILE A 19 -4.25 -1.02 4.43
N HIS A 20 -3.89 -0.53 3.24
CA HIS A 20 -2.66 0.23 3.01
C HIS A 20 -2.61 1.49 3.90
N TYR A 21 -3.63 2.33 3.84
CA TYR A 21 -3.61 3.58 4.60
C TYR A 21 -3.82 3.38 6.11
N PHE A 22 -4.50 2.31 6.51
CA PHE A 22 -4.54 1.87 7.91
C PHE A 22 -3.14 1.50 8.42
N GLY A 23 -2.34 0.79 7.62
CA GLY A 23 -0.94 0.48 7.93
C GLY A 23 -0.08 1.72 8.16
N GLN A 24 -0.21 2.73 7.28
CA GLN A 24 0.47 4.00 7.44
C GLN A 24 0.04 4.73 8.73
N TRP A 25 -1.27 4.79 8.97
CA TRP A 25 -1.82 5.42 10.17
C TRP A 25 -1.33 4.73 11.45
N LEU A 26 -1.25 3.40 11.48
CA LEU A 26 -0.71 2.65 12.61
C LEU A 26 0.76 3.01 12.87
N LEU A 27 1.59 3.06 11.83
CA LEU A 27 3.01 3.38 11.98
C LEU A 27 3.21 4.83 12.46
N LEU A 28 2.47 5.79 11.89
CA LEU A 28 2.51 7.19 12.33
C LEU A 28 2.08 7.34 13.79
N SER A 29 1.04 6.59 14.19
CA SER A 29 0.59 6.53 15.59
C SER A 29 1.67 5.96 16.51
N ALA A 30 2.38 4.92 16.08
CA ALA A 30 3.51 4.35 16.81
C ALA A 30 4.68 5.34 16.96
N PHE A 31 4.93 6.17 15.93
CA PHE A 31 5.90 7.27 15.99
C PHE A 31 5.41 8.50 16.75
N ARG A 32 4.16 8.48 17.25
CA ARG A 32 3.49 9.62 17.90
C ARG A 32 3.44 10.86 17.01
N VAL A 33 3.31 10.67 15.70
CA VAL A 33 3.10 11.75 14.73
C VAL A 33 1.61 11.93 14.51
N PRO A 34 1.06 13.13 14.76
CA PRO A 34 -0.37 13.37 14.60
C PRO A 34 -0.76 13.35 13.12
N VAL A 35 -1.72 12.49 12.80
CA VAL A 35 -2.48 12.55 11.54
C VAL A 35 -3.62 13.53 11.76
N TYR A 36 -3.60 14.66 11.05
CA TYR A 36 -4.57 15.73 11.25
C TYR A 36 -5.73 15.70 10.26
N GLN A 37 -5.59 14.95 9.15
CA GLN A 37 -6.64 14.83 8.14
C GLN A 37 -6.49 13.56 7.32
N LEU A 38 -7.63 12.94 6.99
CA LEU A 38 -7.74 11.81 6.05
C LEU A 38 -8.63 12.26 4.89
N ASP A 39 -8.05 12.47 3.72
CA ASP A 39 -8.82 12.82 2.51
C ASP A 39 -9.17 11.54 1.76
N VAL A 40 -10.39 11.06 1.99
CA VAL A 40 -10.89 9.83 1.37
C VAL A 40 -11.54 10.17 0.03
N SER A 41 -11.06 9.52 -1.03
CA SER A 41 -11.72 9.48 -2.33
C SER A 41 -12.05 8.03 -2.71
N PHE A 42 -12.61 7.82 -3.90
CA PHE A 42 -12.94 6.48 -4.38
C PHE A 42 -11.71 5.62 -4.71
N VAL A 43 -10.62 6.24 -5.19
CA VAL A 43 -9.43 5.53 -5.71
C VAL A 43 -8.16 5.77 -4.89
N ILE A 44 -8.21 6.69 -3.93
CA ILE A 44 -7.06 7.05 -3.08
C ILE A 44 -7.53 7.61 -1.72
N VAL A 45 -6.74 7.39 -0.68
CA VAL A 45 -6.89 8.08 0.61
C VAL A 45 -5.59 8.81 0.91
N TYR A 46 -5.62 10.13 1.12
CA TYR A 46 -4.42 10.85 1.53
C TYR A 46 -4.37 10.94 3.05
N VAL A 47 -3.28 10.45 3.63
CA VAL A 47 -3.01 10.56 5.08
C VAL A 47 -2.14 11.79 5.30
N ARG A 48 -2.71 12.86 5.86
CA ARG A 48 -1.98 14.10 6.14
C ARG A 48 -1.44 14.12 7.56
N TYR A 49 -0.14 14.36 7.69
CA TYR A 49 0.58 14.41 8.96
C TYR A 49 1.70 15.44 8.91
N VAL A 50 2.22 15.81 10.09
CA VAL A 50 3.31 16.79 10.21
C VAL A 50 4.64 16.12 9.86
N GLN A 51 5.07 16.27 8.60
CA GLN A 51 6.25 15.62 8.06
C GLN A 51 7.57 16.09 8.72
N ASP A 52 7.63 17.33 9.22
CA ASP A 52 8.79 17.87 9.96
C ASP A 52 9.21 17.01 11.17
N LEU A 53 8.26 16.28 11.76
CA LEU A 53 8.50 15.43 12.92
C LEU A 53 9.19 14.10 12.56
N LEU A 54 9.31 13.77 11.28
CA LEU A 54 9.88 12.52 10.79
C LEU A 54 11.28 12.71 10.25
N THR A 55 12.18 11.83 10.68
CA THR A 55 13.50 11.63 10.06
C THR A 55 13.35 10.83 8.77
N ALA A 56 14.37 10.87 7.89
CA ALA A 56 14.30 10.23 6.58
C ALA A 56 14.03 8.71 6.65
N ASP A 57 14.65 8.02 7.60
CA ASP A 57 14.41 6.60 7.87
C ASP A 57 12.94 6.31 8.26
N LYS A 58 12.32 7.19 9.06
CA LYS A 58 10.92 7.03 9.45
C LYS A 58 9.98 7.34 8.29
N GLU A 59 10.31 8.31 7.45
CA GLU A 59 9.52 8.62 6.25
C GLU A 59 9.56 7.45 5.25
N VAL A 60 10.74 6.83 5.06
CA VAL A 60 10.88 5.58 4.29
C VAL A 60 9.99 4.48 4.88
N ALA A 61 9.99 4.33 6.20
CA ALA A 61 9.12 3.36 6.86
C ALA A 61 7.63 3.67 6.61
N VAL A 62 7.20 4.94 6.62
CA VAL A 62 5.81 5.33 6.29
C VAL A 62 5.45 5.02 4.84
N VAL A 63 6.35 5.29 3.88
CA VAL A 63 6.15 4.95 2.46
C VAL A 63 5.97 3.44 2.28
N LEU A 64 6.71 2.62 3.02
CA LEU A 64 6.61 1.16 2.97
C LEU A 64 5.49 0.57 3.84
N ALA A 65 5.01 1.28 4.85
CA ALA A 65 4.04 0.74 5.82
C ALA A 65 2.75 0.27 5.14
N GLY A 66 2.27 1.04 4.16
CA GLY A 66 1.06 0.71 3.43
C GLY A 66 1.18 -0.58 2.61
N PRO A 67 2.16 -0.68 1.68
CA PRO A 67 2.37 -1.90 0.91
C PRO A 67 2.66 -3.12 1.78
N LEU A 68 3.50 -2.97 2.81
CA LEU A 68 3.84 -4.05 3.74
C LEU A 68 2.64 -4.55 4.53
N THR A 69 1.78 -3.65 5.02
CA THR A 69 0.56 -4.04 5.76
C THR A 69 -0.41 -4.78 4.84
N ALA A 70 -0.60 -4.30 3.62
CA ALA A 70 -1.45 -4.94 2.64
C ALA A 70 -0.94 -6.35 2.27
N TYR A 71 0.39 -6.51 2.13
CA TYR A 71 1.04 -7.78 1.86
C TYR A 71 0.96 -8.75 3.03
N PHE A 72 1.17 -8.28 4.25
CA PHE A 72 0.97 -9.07 5.45
C PHE A 72 -0.46 -9.64 5.53
N VAL A 73 -1.48 -8.81 5.23
CA VAL A 73 -2.87 -9.30 5.18
C VAL A 73 -3.07 -10.34 4.09
N PHE A 74 -2.44 -10.19 2.91
CA PHE A 74 -2.48 -11.20 1.86
C PHE A 74 -1.89 -12.54 2.33
N LEU A 75 -0.74 -12.52 3.00
CA LEU A 75 -0.12 -13.73 3.56
C LEU A 75 -1.02 -14.38 4.61
N LEU A 76 -1.61 -13.58 5.51
CA LEU A 76 -2.55 -14.07 6.51
C LEU A 76 -3.78 -14.71 5.86
N MET A 77 -4.38 -14.07 4.85
CA MET A 77 -5.52 -14.63 4.11
C MET A 77 -5.15 -15.94 3.41
N SER A 78 -3.97 -16.02 2.81
CA SER A 78 -3.47 -17.21 2.12
C SER A 78 -3.22 -18.36 3.09
N PHE A 79 -2.63 -18.08 4.26
CA PHE A 79 -2.46 -19.05 5.33
C PHE A 79 -3.80 -19.58 5.85
N LEU A 80 -4.75 -18.68 6.15
CA LEU A 80 -6.08 -19.06 6.63
C LEU A 80 -6.86 -19.85 5.57
N LEU A 81 -6.72 -19.50 4.29
CA LEU A 81 -7.29 -20.25 3.17
C LEU A 81 -6.72 -21.67 3.12
N ALA A 82 -5.40 -21.84 3.19
CA ALA A 82 -4.74 -23.14 3.20
C ALA A 82 -5.15 -23.99 4.42
N LEU A 83 -5.16 -23.39 5.61
CA LEU A 83 -5.57 -24.05 6.85
C LEU A 83 -7.04 -24.49 6.80
N SER A 84 -7.90 -23.63 6.26
CA SER A 84 -9.33 -23.94 6.11
C SER A 84 -9.56 -25.04 5.08
N GLN A 85 -8.80 -25.04 3.98
CA GLN A 85 -8.86 -26.11 2.98
C GLN A 85 -8.42 -27.45 3.55
N HIS A 86 -7.36 -27.45 4.37
CA HIS A 86 -6.91 -28.64 5.07
C HIS A 86 -7.96 -29.15 6.09
N SER A 87 -8.61 -28.25 6.82
CA SER A 87 -9.51 -28.62 7.93
C SER A 87 -10.95 -28.95 7.51
N PHE A 88 -11.48 -28.24 6.51
CA PHE A 88 -12.90 -28.27 6.13
C PHE A 88 -13.13 -28.61 4.65
N GLY A 89 -12.07 -28.83 3.87
CA GLY A 89 -12.17 -29.06 2.43
C GLY A 89 -12.45 -27.77 1.64
N ARG A 90 -13.23 -27.87 0.56
CA ARG A 90 -13.35 -26.76 -0.40
C ARG A 90 -14.19 -25.60 0.15
N LEU A 91 -13.57 -24.44 0.31
CA LEU A 91 -14.24 -23.19 0.69
C LEU A 91 -15.13 -22.60 -0.43
N PRO A 92 -16.07 -21.69 -0.08
CA PRO A 92 -16.94 -21.02 -1.04
C PRO A 92 -16.20 -20.36 -2.20
N SER A 93 -16.85 -20.33 -3.37
CA SER A 93 -16.20 -19.90 -4.61
C SER A 93 -15.70 -18.45 -4.61
N LEU A 94 -16.35 -17.62 -3.80
CA LEU A 94 -15.99 -16.23 -3.57
C LEU A 94 -14.61 -16.11 -2.93
N VAL A 95 -14.36 -16.85 -1.84
CA VAL A 95 -13.15 -16.73 -1.02
C VAL A 95 -11.92 -17.18 -1.79
N TYR A 96 -11.97 -18.37 -2.41
CA TYR A 96 -10.79 -18.90 -3.12
C TYR A 96 -10.40 -18.05 -4.35
N ARG A 97 -11.34 -17.28 -4.92
CA ARG A 97 -11.07 -16.37 -6.05
C ARG A 97 -10.64 -14.99 -5.62
N PHE A 98 -11.13 -14.51 -4.48
CA PHE A 98 -10.78 -13.20 -3.96
C PHE A 98 -9.33 -13.15 -3.48
N VAL A 99 -8.85 -14.16 -2.74
CA VAL A 99 -7.48 -14.17 -2.19
C VAL A 99 -6.39 -13.97 -3.27
N PRO A 100 -6.36 -14.72 -4.39
CA PRO A 100 -5.37 -14.49 -5.44
C PRO A 100 -5.56 -13.13 -6.15
N ALA A 101 -6.80 -12.66 -6.30
CA ALA A 101 -7.06 -11.32 -6.86
C ALA A 101 -6.53 -10.21 -5.95
N TYR A 102 -6.68 -10.37 -4.63
CA TYR A 102 -6.09 -9.49 -3.62
C TYR A 102 -4.56 -9.55 -3.63
N GLY A 103 -3.97 -10.74 -3.73
CA GLY A 103 -2.51 -10.89 -3.88
C GLY A 103 -1.96 -10.09 -5.05
N LEU A 104 -2.58 -10.20 -6.23
CA LEU A 104 -2.17 -9.41 -7.40
C LEU A 104 -2.37 -7.90 -7.19
N ALA A 105 -3.48 -7.49 -6.58
CA ALA A 105 -3.77 -6.08 -6.29
C ALA A 105 -2.79 -5.46 -5.27
N VAL A 106 -2.19 -6.27 -4.39
CA VAL A 106 -1.17 -5.86 -3.44
C VAL A 106 0.22 -5.81 -4.08
N ILE A 107 0.58 -6.79 -4.91
CA ILE A 107 1.88 -6.81 -5.59
C ILE A 107 2.03 -5.60 -6.51
N LEU A 108 0.97 -5.27 -7.26
CA LEU A 108 0.94 -4.09 -8.15
C LEU A 108 0.62 -2.78 -7.42
N ALA A 109 0.49 -2.82 -6.09
CA ALA A 109 0.03 -1.67 -5.32
C ALA A 109 0.92 -0.43 -5.45
N PRO A 110 2.25 -0.54 -5.31
CA PRO A 110 3.11 0.63 -5.35
C PRO A 110 3.08 1.34 -6.70
N GLU A 111 3.10 0.60 -7.81
CA GLU A 111 3.11 1.16 -9.17
C GLU A 111 1.77 1.80 -9.52
N VAL A 112 0.66 1.18 -9.10
CA VAL A 112 -0.67 1.75 -9.30
C VAL A 112 -0.85 3.03 -8.50
N ASN A 113 -0.42 3.05 -7.23
CA ASN A 113 -0.49 4.27 -6.41
C ASN A 113 0.40 5.37 -6.99
N PHE A 114 1.62 5.03 -7.41
CA PHE A 114 2.52 5.97 -8.07
C PHE A 114 1.88 6.59 -9.32
N ALA A 115 1.28 5.77 -10.19
CA ALA A 115 0.59 6.26 -11.38
C ALA A 115 -0.59 7.17 -11.03
N ILE A 116 -1.40 6.79 -10.03
CA ILE A 116 -2.53 7.60 -9.56
C ILE A 116 -2.04 8.96 -9.04
N ASP A 117 -1.00 8.96 -8.19
CA ASP A 117 -0.43 10.18 -7.60
C ASP A 117 0.08 11.14 -8.69
N VAL A 118 0.80 10.61 -9.68
CA VAL A 118 1.31 11.38 -10.82
C VAL A 118 0.17 11.92 -11.69
N ILE A 119 -0.82 11.10 -12.03
CA ILE A 119 -1.97 11.50 -12.88
C ILE A 119 -2.83 12.54 -12.17
N ALA A 120 -3.07 12.35 -10.87
CA ALA A 120 -3.85 13.30 -10.06
C ALA A 120 -3.12 14.64 -9.88
N GLY A 121 -1.81 14.69 -10.14
CA GLY A 121 -0.98 15.86 -9.89
C GLY A 121 -0.97 16.30 -8.42
N HIS A 122 -1.39 15.41 -7.51
CA HIS A 122 -1.56 15.76 -6.12
C HIS A 122 -0.27 15.44 -5.36
N SER A 123 0.47 16.48 -5.01
CA SER A 123 1.75 16.35 -4.33
C SER A 123 1.66 15.75 -2.90
N SER A 124 0.46 15.47 -2.39
CA SER A 124 0.26 14.84 -1.08
C SER A 124 0.20 13.30 -1.16
N GLY A 125 0.35 12.75 -2.36
CA GLY A 125 0.42 11.31 -2.60
C GLY A 125 1.64 10.64 -1.97
N ASP A 126 1.58 9.32 -1.83
CA ASP A 126 2.66 8.52 -1.27
C ASP A 126 3.94 8.63 -2.09
N ALA A 127 3.81 8.74 -3.42
CA ALA A 127 4.94 8.88 -4.33
C ALA A 127 5.80 10.12 -4.03
N PHE A 128 5.20 11.17 -3.47
CA PHE A 128 5.83 12.47 -3.26
C PHE A 128 6.33 12.69 -1.83
N LYS A 129 6.05 11.77 -0.90
CA LYS A 129 6.45 11.88 0.51
C LYS A 129 7.94 12.14 0.67
N LEU A 130 8.78 11.25 0.13
CA LEU A 130 10.23 11.41 0.24
C LEU A 130 10.72 12.64 -0.55
N TYR A 131 10.13 12.94 -1.71
CA TYR A 131 10.45 14.18 -2.44
C TYR A 131 10.27 15.41 -1.55
N HIS A 132 9.13 15.53 -0.87
CA HIS A 132 8.83 16.66 -0.01
C HIS A 132 9.77 16.74 1.20
N LEU A 133 10.10 15.60 1.81
CA LEU A 133 11.02 15.58 2.93
C LEU A 133 12.41 16.10 2.53
N TYR A 134 12.97 15.61 1.42
CA TYR A 134 14.28 16.03 0.93
C TYR A 134 14.26 17.47 0.42
N GLN A 135 13.17 17.90 -0.23
CA GLN A 135 12.99 19.29 -0.62
C GLN A 135 12.99 20.23 0.59
N LEU A 136 12.32 19.84 1.68
CA LEU A 136 12.25 20.60 2.92
C LEU A 136 13.61 20.67 3.65
N ARG A 137 14.35 19.56 3.70
CA ARG A 137 15.60 19.47 4.46
C ARG A 137 16.83 19.94 3.72
N GLU A 138 16.88 19.73 2.41
CA GLU A 138 18.08 19.91 1.59
C GLU A 138 17.88 20.88 0.42
N GLY A 139 16.67 21.41 0.24
CA GLY A 139 16.34 22.27 -0.89
C GLY A 139 16.27 21.54 -2.24
N ASN A 140 16.39 20.21 -2.24
CA ASN A 140 16.39 19.37 -3.45
C ASN A 140 15.71 18.02 -3.20
N GLY A 141 14.57 17.78 -3.84
CA GLY A 141 13.80 16.54 -3.69
C GLY A 141 14.21 15.36 -4.60
N ILE A 142 15.23 15.50 -5.47
CA ILE A 142 15.59 14.45 -6.47
C ILE A 142 15.93 13.12 -5.80
N VAL A 143 16.64 13.16 -4.66
CA VAL A 143 16.97 11.96 -3.89
C VAL A 143 15.71 11.22 -3.47
N GLY A 144 14.68 11.94 -3.03
CA GLY A 144 13.39 11.37 -2.65
C GLY A 144 12.70 10.63 -3.79
N ILE A 145 12.74 11.17 -5.01
CA ILE A 145 12.16 10.52 -6.20
C ILE A 145 12.85 9.18 -6.48
N ILE A 146 14.19 9.19 -6.49
CA ILE A 146 14.99 7.99 -6.77
C ILE A 146 14.72 6.93 -5.70
N LEU A 147 14.70 7.32 -4.42
CA LEU A 147 14.42 6.40 -3.32
C LEU A 147 13.02 5.81 -3.39
N THR A 148 11.98 6.61 -3.66
CA THR A 148 10.62 6.08 -3.84
C THR A 148 10.57 5.00 -4.91
N PHE A 149 11.17 5.24 -6.07
CA PHE A 149 11.20 4.26 -7.17
C PHE A 149 11.93 2.98 -6.78
N LEU A 150 13.11 3.08 -6.15
CA LEU A 150 13.89 1.94 -5.70
C LEU A 150 13.15 1.12 -4.63
N LEU A 151 12.51 1.79 -3.67
CA LEU A 151 11.75 1.15 -2.60
C LEU A 151 10.55 0.37 -3.15
N TYR A 152 9.82 0.97 -4.10
CA TYR A 152 8.68 0.33 -4.75
C TYR A 152 9.12 -0.86 -5.59
N ALA A 153 10.14 -0.70 -6.42
CA ALA A 153 10.69 -1.81 -7.21
C ALA A 153 11.21 -2.96 -6.32
N ALA A 154 11.90 -2.64 -5.23
CA ALA A 154 12.40 -3.63 -4.28
C ALA A 154 11.25 -4.36 -3.56
N PHE A 155 10.23 -3.62 -3.09
CA PHE A 155 9.04 -4.22 -2.49
C PHE A 155 8.36 -5.17 -3.49
N THR A 156 8.12 -4.73 -4.72
CA THR A 156 7.44 -5.53 -5.75
C THR A 156 8.25 -6.78 -6.08
N ALA A 157 9.57 -6.67 -6.22
CA ALA A 157 10.45 -7.82 -6.44
C ALA A 157 10.37 -8.84 -5.29
N VAL A 158 10.46 -8.38 -4.04
CA VAL A 158 10.34 -9.25 -2.86
C VAL A 158 8.95 -9.87 -2.77
N ALA A 159 7.90 -9.08 -2.98
CA ALA A 159 6.52 -9.54 -2.93
C ALA A 159 6.24 -10.62 -3.98
N LEU A 160 6.79 -10.49 -5.19
CA LEU A 160 6.71 -11.49 -6.25
C LEU A 160 7.47 -12.78 -5.91
N LEU A 161 8.63 -12.67 -5.27
CA LEU A 161 9.44 -13.85 -4.89
C LEU A 161 8.80 -14.66 -3.75
N LEU A 162 8.00 -14.02 -2.90
CA LEU A 162 7.40 -14.63 -1.71
C LEU A 162 5.90 -14.95 -1.86
N ALA A 163 5.29 -14.61 -3.00
CA ALA A 163 3.86 -14.83 -3.28
C ALA A 163 3.52 -16.24 -3.81
#